data_AF-A0A358M4I8-F1
#
_entry.id   AF-A0A358M4I8-F1
#
_cell.length_a   1.000
_cell.length_b   1.000
_cell.length_c   1.000
_cell.angle_alpha   90.00
_cell.angle_beta   90.00
_cell.angle_gamma   90.00
#
_symmetry.space_group_name_H-M   'P 1'
#
loop_
_entity.id
_entity.type
_entity.pdbx_description
1 polymer ?
#
loop_
_entity_poly.entity_id
_entity_poly.type
_entity_poly.pdbx_seq_one_letter_code
_entity_poly.pdbx_strand_id
1 'polypeptide(L)'
;KETVDFNADTAEAPMRHALEGTGWSVGTVNVTTKRTWQCTEKNALSILRATQNIHGGDLIFDCPNRLVHLVTFGGNDSGALFAYRKNLKSIERVVDTRSLVTRLYAYGKDGMTFASINDGKEYVEDFTYTGEVRISTLDCSNFTNPYQMLEYTEMRLAEYCKPRVSYVLSAMDLSALTGYEHEAWALGDIVTVDDKDLNLSVKTRVVRRQYNLQEPWKTVLELSTTLRELGDSSAQWDKAADVLASTDVIDRQEVKDMVPFNHLRNSRADSGMNYWTNSGFEVDAENGVSGTASFKAEGVLGMTKSLAQTVYPASRRSYTFSAQIASEDLQKGPSGQVGIEVTFEYEDGTTETRFIDLF
;
A
#
# COMPACT_ATOMS: atom_id res chain seq x y z
N LYS A 1 25.08 14.36 24.14
CA LYS A 1 24.86 14.06 25.57
C LYS A 1 26.06 13.29 26.09
N GLU A 2 26.32 13.35 27.40
CA GLU A 2 27.39 12.60 28.05
C GLU A 2 27.00 11.12 28.19
N THR A 3 27.99 10.26 28.38
CA THR A 3 27.74 8.84 28.69
C THR A 3 27.08 8.73 30.07
N VAL A 4 26.00 7.96 30.16
CA VAL A 4 25.25 7.77 31.42
C VAL A 4 24.99 6.28 31.64
N ASP A 5 25.19 5.83 32.88
CA ASP A 5 24.82 4.49 33.31
C ASP A 5 23.42 4.50 33.93
N PHE A 6 22.52 3.67 33.40
CA PHE A 6 21.21 3.41 33.97
C PHE A 6 21.25 2.10 34.75
N ASN A 7 20.67 2.06 35.95
CA ASN A 7 20.75 0.91 36.83
C ASN A 7 19.38 0.49 37.36
N ALA A 8 18.85 -0.58 36.79
CA ALA A 8 17.50 -1.09 37.05
C ALA A 8 16.43 0.01 36.92
N ASP A 9 16.68 0.97 36.04
CA ASP A 9 15.79 2.09 35.77
C ASP A 9 14.67 1.66 34.82
N THR A 10 13.52 2.33 34.94
CA THR A 10 12.45 2.25 33.93
C THR A 10 12.81 3.13 32.73
N ALA A 11 12.11 2.95 31.61
CA ALA A 11 12.36 3.71 30.39
C ALA A 11 12.21 5.24 30.56
N GLU A 12 11.51 5.71 31.59
CA GLU A 12 11.31 7.14 31.83
C GLU A 12 12.62 7.88 32.12
N ALA A 13 13.56 7.25 32.83
CA ALA A 13 14.85 7.85 33.18
C ALA A 13 15.72 8.16 31.94
N PRO A 14 16.01 7.20 31.04
CA PRO A 14 16.76 7.48 29.82
C PRO A 14 15.99 8.39 28.85
N MET A 15 14.66 8.32 28.80
CA MET A 15 13.88 9.29 28.00
C MET A 15 14.01 10.71 28.53
N ARG A 16 13.93 10.91 29.84
CA ARG A 16 14.12 12.24 30.45
C ARG A 16 15.51 12.77 30.19
N HIS A 17 16.53 11.92 30.33
CA HIS A 17 17.90 12.25 29.96
C HIS A 17 18.00 12.60 28.47
N ALA A 18 17.35 11.88 27.56
CA ALA A 18 17.36 12.15 26.13
C ALA A 18 16.72 13.51 25.78
N LEU A 19 15.63 13.87 26.45
CA LEU A 19 14.83 15.06 26.10
C LEU A 19 15.29 16.36 26.78
N GLU A 20 16.12 16.27 27.81
CA GLU A 20 16.66 17.43 28.51
C GLU A 20 17.29 18.45 27.53
N GLY A 21 16.86 19.71 27.65
CA GLY A 21 17.34 20.83 26.81
C GLY A 21 16.82 20.85 25.36
N THR A 22 15.96 19.92 24.95
CA THR A 22 15.44 19.87 23.58
C THR A 22 14.12 20.65 23.38
N GLY A 23 13.46 21.04 24.48
CA GLY A 23 12.11 21.63 24.46
C GLY A 23 10.98 20.62 24.35
N TRP A 24 11.31 19.32 24.27
CA TRP A 24 10.37 18.21 24.36
C TRP A 24 10.34 17.63 25.77
N SER A 25 9.24 16.97 26.14
CA SER A 25 9.05 16.33 27.45
C SER A 25 8.59 14.88 27.34
N VAL A 26 8.80 14.10 28.39
CA VAL A 26 8.30 12.72 28.45
C VAL A 26 6.80 12.76 28.66
N GLY A 27 6.07 12.00 27.83
CA GLY A 27 4.63 11.79 27.96
C GLY A 27 4.33 10.49 28.73
N THR A 28 3.30 9.79 28.31
CA THR A 28 2.93 8.47 28.86
C THR A 28 4.03 7.44 28.64
N VAL A 29 4.47 6.80 29.72
CA VAL A 29 5.33 5.61 29.70
C VAL A 29 4.62 4.50 30.47
N ASN A 30 4.22 3.43 29.81
CA ASN A 30 3.54 2.29 30.46
C ASN A 30 4.29 0.95 30.29
N VAL A 31 5.46 0.97 29.64
CA VAL A 31 6.40 -0.14 29.64
C VAL A 31 7.02 -0.25 31.03
N THR A 32 6.93 -1.42 31.65
CA THR A 32 7.28 -1.65 33.06
C THR A 32 8.66 -2.28 33.27
N THR A 33 9.38 -2.58 32.19
CA THR A 33 10.70 -3.23 32.25
C THR A 33 11.73 -2.35 32.96
N LYS A 34 12.58 -2.98 33.76
CA LYS A 34 13.72 -2.35 34.42
C LYS A 34 15.01 -2.86 33.80
N ARG A 35 15.88 -1.94 33.37
CA ARG A 35 17.07 -2.29 32.60
C ARG A 35 18.30 -1.59 33.17
N THR A 36 19.41 -2.32 33.23
CA THR A 36 20.74 -1.85 33.59
C THR A 36 21.60 -1.84 32.35
N TRP A 37 21.96 -0.65 31.88
CA TRP A 37 22.74 -0.48 30.66
C TRP A 37 23.52 0.83 30.63
N GLN A 38 24.61 0.84 29.88
CA GLN A 38 25.40 2.04 29.64
C GLN A 38 24.95 2.72 28.34
N CYS A 39 24.54 3.98 28.42
CA CYS A 39 24.18 4.77 27.26
C CYS A 39 25.41 5.51 26.73
N THR A 40 25.88 5.09 25.56
CA THR A 40 27.01 5.71 24.83
C THR A 40 26.54 6.66 23.73
N GLU A 41 25.24 6.66 23.44
CA GLU A 41 24.61 7.49 22.41
C GLU A 41 24.63 8.98 22.77
N LYS A 42 24.93 9.83 21.79
CA LYS A 42 25.08 11.28 22.03
C LYS A 42 23.89 12.11 21.56
N ASN A 43 23.09 11.58 20.63
CA ASN A 43 21.94 12.28 20.05
C ASN A 43 20.65 11.88 20.77
N ALA A 44 19.77 12.85 21.04
CA ALA A 44 18.50 12.61 21.73
C ALA A 44 17.65 11.52 21.06
N LEU A 45 17.51 11.54 19.73
CA LEU A 45 16.76 10.54 18.98
C LEU A 45 17.42 9.15 19.09
N SER A 46 18.75 9.08 19.01
CA SER A 46 19.46 7.80 19.18
C SER A 46 19.26 7.22 20.58
N ILE A 47 19.26 8.05 21.63
CA ILE A 47 19.01 7.61 23.01
C ILE A 47 17.57 7.11 23.17
N LEU A 48 16.58 7.83 22.60
CA LEU A 48 15.18 7.39 22.62
C LEU A 48 14.99 6.04 21.90
N ARG A 49 15.64 5.85 20.76
CA ARG A 49 15.63 4.58 20.02
C ARG A 49 16.33 3.47 20.80
N ALA A 50 17.50 3.73 21.37
CA ALA A 50 18.18 2.76 22.22
C ALA A 50 17.29 2.35 23.41
N THR A 51 16.60 3.32 24.01
CA THR A 51 15.65 3.08 25.10
C THR A 51 14.50 2.18 24.66
N GLN A 52 13.80 2.53 23.57
CA GLN A 52 12.70 1.71 23.03
C GLN A 52 13.20 0.33 22.59
N ASN A 53 14.38 0.24 21.98
CA ASN A 53 15.00 -1.03 21.59
C ASN A 53 15.27 -1.93 22.81
N ILE A 54 15.72 -1.37 23.94
CA ILE A 54 16.07 -2.14 25.16
C ILE A 54 14.84 -2.48 26.01
N HIS A 55 13.88 -1.56 26.09
CA HIS A 55 12.69 -1.70 26.93
C HIS A 55 11.49 -2.31 26.20
N GLY A 56 11.48 -2.27 24.86
CA GLY A 56 10.35 -2.62 24.02
C GLY A 56 9.31 -1.49 23.90
N GLY A 57 8.21 -1.80 23.20
CA GLY A 57 7.08 -0.89 23.01
C GLY A 57 7.23 0.09 21.85
N ASP A 58 6.27 1.01 21.80
CA ASP A 58 6.04 1.94 20.70
C ASP A 58 6.47 3.34 21.11
N LEU A 59 7.46 3.86 20.39
CA LEU A 59 7.95 5.22 20.57
C LEU A 59 7.09 6.18 19.72
N ILE A 60 6.28 7.01 20.39
CA ILE A 60 5.32 7.91 19.73
C ILE A 60 5.69 9.36 19.98
N PHE A 61 5.75 10.15 18.91
CA PHE A 61 6.03 11.59 18.95
C PHE A 61 4.73 12.38 18.79
N ASP A 62 4.32 13.06 19.87
CA ASP A 62 3.25 14.04 19.84
C ASP A 62 3.86 15.42 19.53
N CYS A 63 3.94 15.72 18.23
CA CYS A 63 4.53 16.97 17.75
C CYS A 63 3.81 18.23 18.26
N PRO A 64 2.46 18.32 18.25
CA PRO A 64 1.75 19.49 18.77
C PRO A 64 2.08 19.80 20.24
N ASN A 65 2.11 18.79 21.11
CA ASN A 65 2.36 18.98 22.53
C ASN A 65 3.85 18.90 22.90
N ARG A 66 4.71 18.52 21.93
CA ARG A 66 6.14 18.23 22.11
C ARG A 66 6.37 17.16 23.19
N LEU A 67 5.58 16.10 23.15
CA LEU A 67 5.71 14.96 24.04
C LEU A 67 6.27 13.75 23.30
N VAL A 68 7.05 12.93 24.01
CA VAL A 68 7.46 11.61 23.54
C VAL A 68 6.96 10.55 24.50
N HIS A 69 6.18 9.61 23.98
CA HIS A 69 5.58 8.51 24.73
C HIS A 69 6.31 7.21 24.42
N LEU A 70 6.36 6.29 25.39
CA LEU A 70 6.78 4.91 25.17
C LEU A 70 5.73 3.98 25.75
N VAL A 71 4.90 3.43 24.88
CA VAL A 71 3.74 2.63 25.28
C VAL A 71 3.84 1.19 24.80
N THR A 72 3.27 0.23 25.52
CA THR A 72 3.21 -1.18 25.11
C THR A 72 2.43 -1.39 23.82
N PHE A 73 1.45 -0.52 23.55
CA PHE A 73 0.70 -0.49 22.30
C PHE A 73 0.17 0.93 22.02
N GLY A 74 0.47 1.44 20.83
CA GLY A 74 0.14 2.78 20.35
C GLY A 74 -0.94 2.78 19.27
N GLY A 75 -2.19 2.96 19.66
CA GLY A 75 -3.35 2.95 18.76
C GLY A 75 -4.53 2.26 19.42
N ASN A 76 -5.62 2.11 18.69
CA ASN A 76 -6.84 1.44 19.13
C ASN A 76 -7.26 0.34 18.15
N ASP A 77 -8.12 -0.58 18.57
CA ASP A 77 -8.91 -1.36 17.58
C ASP A 77 -9.98 -0.42 17.03
N SER A 78 -9.71 0.12 15.84
CA SER A 78 -10.59 1.08 15.17
C SER A 78 -11.91 0.45 14.71
N GLY A 79 -11.94 -0.87 14.54
CA GLY A 79 -13.04 -1.58 13.89
C GLY A 79 -13.17 -1.31 12.38
N ALA A 80 -12.32 -0.45 11.80
CA ALA A 80 -12.36 -0.14 10.37
C ALA A 80 -12.10 -1.40 9.53
N LEU A 81 -12.87 -1.54 8.45
CA LEU A 81 -12.86 -2.71 7.59
C LEU A 81 -12.47 -2.33 6.16
N PHE A 82 -11.32 -2.86 5.73
CA PHE A 82 -10.89 -2.87 4.34
C PHE A 82 -11.32 -4.17 3.69
N ALA A 83 -12.35 -4.12 2.84
CA ALA A 83 -12.88 -5.32 2.21
C ALA A 83 -12.89 -5.24 0.68
N TYR A 84 -12.64 -6.39 0.04
CA TYR A 84 -12.79 -6.55 -1.40
C TYR A 84 -14.23 -6.20 -1.83
N ARG A 85 -14.38 -5.47 -2.95
CA ARG A 85 -15.64 -4.85 -3.45
C ARG A 85 -16.27 -3.76 -2.56
N LYS A 86 -15.59 -3.32 -1.51
CA LYS A 86 -15.99 -2.16 -0.70
C LYS A 86 -15.01 -1.01 -0.92
N ASN A 87 -13.92 -0.99 -0.16
CA ASN A 87 -12.92 0.07 -0.13
C ASN A 87 -11.51 -0.44 -0.39
N LEU A 88 -11.28 -1.75 -0.48
CA LEU A 88 -10.01 -2.35 -0.86
C LEU A 88 -9.93 -2.41 -2.40
N LYS A 89 -8.91 -1.78 -2.99
CA LYS A 89 -8.63 -1.84 -4.43
C LYS A 89 -7.67 -2.97 -4.76
N SER A 90 -6.58 -3.05 -4.01
CA SER A 90 -5.54 -4.06 -4.21
C SER A 90 -4.87 -4.39 -2.89
N ILE A 91 -4.33 -5.60 -2.81
CA ILE A 91 -3.60 -6.10 -1.66
C ILE A 91 -2.43 -6.96 -2.14
N GLU A 92 -1.26 -6.69 -1.58
CA GLU A 92 -0.06 -7.51 -1.73
C GLU A 92 0.35 -8.04 -0.37
N ARG A 93 0.48 -9.36 -0.24
CA ARG A 93 1.01 -10.00 0.96
C ARG A 93 2.47 -10.34 0.73
N VAL A 94 3.35 -9.73 1.52
CA VAL A 94 4.78 -10.01 1.52
C VAL A 94 5.14 -10.82 2.76
N VAL A 95 5.79 -11.97 2.55
CA VAL A 95 6.30 -12.82 3.63
C VAL A 95 7.81 -12.88 3.52
N ASP A 96 8.51 -12.27 4.47
CA ASP A 96 9.97 -12.29 4.55
C ASP A 96 10.44 -13.28 5.64
N THR A 97 11.25 -14.25 5.22
CA THR A 97 11.88 -15.28 6.09
C THR A 97 13.39 -15.16 6.15
N ARG A 98 14.00 -14.15 5.50
CA ARG A 98 15.47 -14.00 5.42
C ARG A 98 16.09 -13.70 6.78
N SER A 99 15.35 -12.98 7.62
CA SER A 99 15.74 -12.62 8.98
C SER A 99 15.20 -13.60 10.04
N LEU A 100 14.64 -14.74 9.62
CA LEU A 100 14.12 -15.75 10.54
C LEU A 100 15.28 -16.42 11.30
N VAL A 101 15.24 -16.36 12.63
CA VAL A 101 16.25 -16.93 13.53
C VAL A 101 15.56 -17.88 14.50
N THR A 102 16.03 -19.12 14.59
CA THR A 102 15.53 -20.11 15.55
C THR A 102 16.50 -20.36 16.70
N ARG A 103 17.74 -19.87 16.60
CA ARG A 103 18.73 -19.89 17.69
C ARG A 103 19.49 -18.57 17.75
N LEU A 104 19.40 -17.89 18.89
CA LEU A 104 19.99 -16.56 19.10
C LEU A 104 21.03 -16.61 20.22
N TYR A 105 22.29 -16.36 19.86
CA TYR A 105 23.36 -16.12 20.83
C TYR A 105 23.35 -14.66 21.27
N ALA A 106 23.76 -14.38 22.51
CA ALA A 106 23.94 -13.01 22.97
C ALA A 106 25.21 -12.86 23.80
N TYR A 107 25.94 -11.77 23.52
CA TYR A 107 27.18 -11.44 24.23
C TYR A 107 27.06 -10.05 24.83
N GLY A 108 27.21 -9.98 26.15
CA GLY A 108 27.18 -8.77 26.95
C GLY A 108 28.51 -8.04 26.98
N LYS A 109 28.60 -7.01 27.84
CA LYS A 109 29.85 -6.27 28.07
C LYS A 109 30.99 -7.23 28.42
N ASP A 110 32.17 -6.99 27.84
CA ASP A 110 33.38 -7.78 28.06
C ASP A 110 33.22 -9.31 27.77
N GLY A 111 32.29 -9.68 26.89
CA GLY A 111 32.03 -11.08 26.53
C GLY A 111 31.17 -11.84 27.54
N MET A 112 30.49 -11.15 28.46
CA MET A 112 29.55 -11.75 29.41
C MET A 112 28.49 -12.60 28.70
N THR A 113 28.22 -13.81 29.21
CA THR A 113 27.14 -14.68 28.73
C THR A 113 26.14 -14.98 29.85
N PHE A 114 24.99 -15.58 29.50
CA PHE A 114 24.00 -16.07 30.46
C PHE A 114 24.05 -17.61 30.65
N ALA A 115 25.10 -18.29 30.17
CA ALA A 115 25.18 -19.76 30.22
C ALA A 115 25.07 -20.32 31.65
N SER A 116 25.65 -19.64 32.64
CA SER A 116 25.58 -20.05 34.05
C SER A 116 24.16 -20.07 34.63
N ILE A 117 23.22 -19.35 34.00
CA ILE A 117 21.82 -19.24 34.42
C ILE A 117 20.84 -19.82 33.40
N ASN A 118 21.35 -20.49 32.35
CA ASN A 118 20.58 -21.04 31.24
C ASN A 118 21.11 -22.42 30.84
N ASP A 119 21.26 -23.33 31.82
CA ASP A 119 21.67 -24.73 31.60
C ASP A 119 22.98 -24.92 30.80
N GLY A 120 23.93 -24.01 30.96
CA GLY A 120 25.20 -24.02 30.23
C GLY A 120 25.11 -23.54 28.78
N LYS A 121 23.93 -23.06 28.32
CA LYS A 121 23.71 -22.57 26.96
C LYS A 121 23.89 -21.05 26.87
N GLU A 122 24.75 -20.59 25.97
CA GLU A 122 24.95 -19.17 25.63
C GLU A 122 23.90 -18.62 24.65
N TYR A 123 22.86 -19.41 24.36
CA TYR A 123 21.83 -19.08 23.38
C TYR A 123 20.45 -19.48 23.89
N VAL A 124 19.45 -18.85 23.28
CA VAL A 124 18.03 -19.25 23.38
C VAL A 124 17.57 -19.82 22.04
N GLU A 125 16.56 -20.68 22.05
CA GLU A 125 16.06 -21.36 20.86
C GLU A 125 14.53 -21.49 20.83
N ASP A 126 13.94 -21.34 19.64
CA ASP A 126 12.51 -21.45 19.39
C ASP A 126 12.30 -21.98 17.97
N PHE A 127 11.67 -23.15 17.87
CA PHE A 127 11.39 -23.87 16.63
C PHE A 127 9.90 -23.91 16.27
N THR A 128 9.09 -23.05 16.89
CA THR A 128 7.62 -23.05 16.73
C THR A 128 7.20 -22.86 15.26
N TYR A 129 7.93 -22.05 14.49
CA TYR A 129 7.62 -21.79 13.08
C TYR A 129 8.32 -22.75 12.10
N THR A 130 9.54 -23.19 12.41
CA THR A 130 10.32 -24.11 11.56
C THR A 130 11.27 -24.96 12.41
N GLY A 131 11.49 -26.21 12.00
CA GLY A 131 12.46 -27.11 12.61
C GLY A 131 13.91 -26.87 12.16
N GLU A 132 14.14 -25.97 11.21
CA GLU A 132 15.48 -25.61 10.76
C GLU A 132 16.25 -24.81 11.83
N VAL A 133 17.54 -25.12 11.99
CA VAL A 133 18.44 -24.35 12.86
C VAL A 133 18.99 -23.16 12.09
N ARG A 134 18.52 -21.95 12.42
CA ARG A 134 18.95 -20.68 11.84
C ARG A 134 19.57 -19.82 12.94
N ILE A 135 20.87 -19.62 12.86
CA ILE A 135 21.69 -19.04 13.93
C ILE A 135 21.94 -17.56 13.65
N SER A 136 21.78 -16.74 14.67
CA SER A 136 22.24 -15.34 14.67
C SER A 136 22.84 -14.97 16.02
N THR A 137 23.51 -13.81 16.08
CA THR A 137 24.14 -13.26 17.27
C THR A 137 23.57 -11.87 17.54
N LEU A 138 23.21 -11.62 18.79
CA LEU A 138 22.75 -10.35 19.32
C LEU A 138 23.88 -9.68 20.09
N ASP A 139 24.21 -8.44 19.71
CA ASP A 139 25.12 -7.61 20.47
C ASP A 139 24.39 -6.99 21.67
N CYS A 140 24.79 -7.41 22.87
CA CYS A 140 24.30 -6.92 24.15
C CYS A 140 25.40 -6.20 24.94
N SER A 141 26.43 -5.67 24.27
CA SER A 141 27.59 -5.00 24.89
C SER A 141 27.23 -3.88 25.89
N ASN A 142 26.04 -3.29 25.76
CA ASN A 142 25.53 -2.28 26.68
C ASN A 142 24.96 -2.86 27.99
N PHE A 143 24.69 -4.17 28.06
CA PHE A 143 24.18 -4.85 29.24
C PHE A 143 25.31 -5.30 30.16
N THR A 144 25.10 -5.11 31.47
CA THR A 144 26.02 -5.55 32.53
C THR A 144 25.40 -6.58 33.48
N ASN A 145 24.13 -6.97 33.26
CA ASN A 145 23.43 -7.96 34.07
C ASN A 145 22.98 -9.16 33.20
N PRO A 146 23.41 -10.41 33.49
CA PRO A 146 23.10 -11.58 32.68
C PRO A 146 21.61 -11.98 32.72
N TYR A 147 20.90 -11.76 33.83
CA TYR A 147 19.48 -12.10 33.93
C TYR A 147 18.61 -11.21 33.02
N GLN A 148 18.88 -9.89 33.02
CA GLN A 148 18.19 -8.96 32.14
C GLN A 148 18.58 -9.18 30.67
N MET A 149 19.83 -9.61 30.41
CA MET A 149 20.28 -9.97 29.06
C MET A 149 19.55 -11.22 28.54
N LEU A 150 19.35 -12.24 29.38
CA LEU A 150 18.58 -13.42 29.00
C LEU A 150 17.14 -13.04 28.63
N GLU A 151 16.44 -12.32 29.51
CA GLU A 151 15.07 -11.85 29.26
C GLU A 151 14.97 -11.01 27.97
N TYR A 152 15.95 -10.12 27.73
CA TYR A 152 16.02 -9.34 26.50
C TYR A 152 16.25 -10.21 25.26
N THR A 153 17.09 -11.25 25.37
CA THR A 153 17.38 -12.16 24.26
C THR A 153 16.16 -13.03 23.93
N GLU A 154 15.44 -13.51 24.94
CA GLU A 154 14.16 -14.24 24.77
C GLU A 154 13.11 -13.38 24.08
N MET A 155 12.97 -12.12 24.52
CA MET A 155 12.08 -11.14 23.88
C MET A 155 12.41 -10.97 22.40
N ARG A 156 13.71 -10.84 22.05
CA ARG A 156 14.16 -10.70 20.66
C ARG A 156 13.96 -11.96 19.84
N LEU A 157 14.23 -13.13 20.41
CA LEU A 157 13.99 -14.38 19.71
C LEU A 157 12.50 -14.54 19.37
N ALA A 158 11.58 -14.18 20.27
CA ALA A 158 10.14 -14.23 20.00
C ALA A 158 9.68 -13.32 18.84
N GLU A 159 10.47 -12.31 18.49
CA GLU A 159 10.29 -11.47 17.30
C GLU A 159 10.90 -12.11 16.05
N TYR A 160 12.10 -12.70 16.17
CA TYR A 160 12.86 -13.23 15.04
C TYR A 160 12.49 -14.67 14.64
N CYS A 161 11.86 -15.45 15.52
CA CYS A 161 11.52 -16.85 15.29
C CYS A 161 10.30 -17.05 14.37
N LYS A 162 9.70 -15.96 13.89
CA LYS A 162 8.55 -15.95 12.99
C LYS A 162 8.81 -15.06 11.77
N PRO A 163 8.19 -15.36 10.61
CA PRO A 163 8.35 -14.55 9.41
C PRO A 163 7.78 -13.15 9.64
N ARG A 164 8.39 -12.16 9.01
CA ARG A 164 7.80 -10.83 8.91
C ARG A 164 6.73 -10.88 7.82
N VAL A 165 5.47 -10.65 8.22
CA VAL A 165 4.33 -10.62 7.29
C VAL A 165 3.82 -9.20 7.22
N SER A 166 3.94 -8.60 6.05
CA SER A 166 3.37 -7.29 5.74
C SER A 166 2.32 -7.40 4.64
N TYR A 167 1.35 -6.50 4.70
CA TYR A 167 0.31 -6.33 3.71
C TYR A 167 0.40 -4.90 3.22
N VAL A 168 0.67 -4.73 1.93
CA VAL A 168 0.57 -3.42 1.28
C VAL A 168 -0.77 -3.38 0.57
N LEU A 169 -1.58 -2.37 0.86
CA LEU A 169 -2.88 -2.24 0.24
C LEU A 169 -3.16 -0.84 -0.25
N SER A 170 -3.90 -0.77 -1.36
CA SER A 170 -4.49 0.47 -1.87
C SER A 170 -5.97 0.47 -1.47
N ALA A 171 -6.39 1.50 -0.74
CA ALA A 171 -7.76 1.58 -0.27
C ALA A 171 -8.30 3.01 -0.27
N MET A 172 -9.61 3.12 -0.47
CA MET A 172 -10.33 4.38 -0.32
C MET A 172 -10.57 4.66 1.16
N ASP A 173 -10.20 5.86 1.60
CA ASP A 173 -10.56 6.35 2.92
C ASP A 173 -12.04 6.73 2.96
N LEU A 174 -12.87 5.85 3.52
CA LEU A 174 -14.32 6.06 3.64
C LEU A 174 -14.69 7.04 4.74
N SER A 175 -13.80 7.31 5.71
CA SER A 175 -14.11 8.18 6.86
C SER A 175 -14.42 9.62 6.45
N ALA A 176 -14.01 10.02 5.24
CA ALA A 176 -14.32 11.32 4.65
C ALA A 176 -15.73 11.41 4.03
N LEU A 177 -16.45 10.29 3.90
CA LEU A 177 -17.81 10.24 3.36
C LEU A 177 -18.84 10.32 4.49
N THR A 178 -19.87 11.14 4.30
CA THR A 178 -20.97 11.28 5.26
C THR A 178 -21.66 9.92 5.50
N GLY A 179 -21.83 9.53 6.77
CA GLY A 179 -22.43 8.26 7.17
C GLY A 179 -21.44 7.09 7.33
N TYR A 180 -20.15 7.30 7.06
CA TYR A 180 -19.07 6.32 7.24
C TYR A 180 -18.06 6.72 8.32
N GLU A 181 -18.46 7.56 9.28
CA GLU A 181 -17.59 8.06 10.35
C GLU A 181 -17.03 6.94 11.24
N HIS A 182 -17.73 5.81 11.31
CA HIS A 182 -17.31 4.60 12.03
C HIS A 182 -16.17 3.83 11.35
N GLU A 183 -15.81 4.18 10.11
CA GLU A 183 -14.65 3.63 9.39
C GLU A 183 -13.39 4.46 9.61
N ALA A 184 -13.38 5.38 10.58
CA ALA A 184 -12.21 6.19 10.92
C ALA A 184 -11.10 5.34 11.54
N TRP A 185 -9.87 5.61 11.12
CA TRP A 185 -8.66 4.95 11.64
C TRP A 185 -7.49 5.94 11.63
N ALA A 186 -6.51 5.67 12.49
CA ALA A 186 -5.28 6.43 12.62
C ALA A 186 -4.04 5.55 12.41
N LEU A 187 -2.88 6.19 12.24
CA LEU A 187 -1.60 5.49 12.26
C LEU A 187 -1.44 4.79 13.62
N GLY A 188 -1.10 3.50 13.59
CA GLY A 188 -0.96 2.68 14.78
C GLY A 188 -2.22 1.90 15.17
N ASP A 189 -3.39 2.18 14.59
CA ASP A 189 -4.61 1.43 14.89
C ASP A 189 -4.59 0.02 14.30
N ILE A 190 -5.32 -0.88 14.95
CA ILE A 190 -5.67 -2.19 14.40
C ILE A 190 -6.88 -2.01 13.50
N VAL A 191 -6.78 -2.57 12.29
CA VAL A 191 -7.82 -2.59 11.26
C VAL A 191 -8.05 -4.02 10.81
N THR A 192 -9.22 -4.29 10.23
CA THR A 192 -9.55 -5.59 9.65
C THR A 192 -9.43 -5.52 8.13
N VAL A 193 -8.75 -6.51 7.53
CA VAL A 193 -8.71 -6.70 6.08
C VAL A 193 -9.40 -8.02 5.75
N ASP A 194 -10.39 -7.95 4.86
CA ASP A 194 -11.18 -9.10 4.42
C ASP A 194 -11.21 -9.18 2.89
N ASP A 195 -10.58 -10.21 2.35
CA ASP A 195 -10.66 -10.56 0.93
C ASP A 195 -11.23 -11.97 0.80
N LYS A 196 -12.49 -12.03 0.37
CA LYS A 196 -13.24 -13.28 0.22
C LYS A 196 -12.73 -14.14 -0.93
N ASP A 197 -12.22 -13.52 -1.99
CA ASP A 197 -11.74 -14.24 -3.17
C ASP A 197 -10.37 -14.88 -2.87
N LEU A 198 -9.57 -14.26 -2.00
CA LEU A 198 -8.30 -14.81 -1.48
C LEU A 198 -8.45 -15.64 -0.19
N ASN A 199 -9.66 -15.80 0.35
CA ASN A 199 -9.93 -16.43 1.64
C ASN A 199 -9.03 -15.88 2.77
N LEU A 200 -8.81 -14.57 2.76
CA LEU A 200 -7.92 -13.85 3.66
C LEU A 200 -8.75 -12.96 4.60
N SER A 201 -8.71 -13.24 5.89
CA SER A 201 -9.31 -12.39 6.92
C SER A 201 -8.29 -12.17 8.03
N VAL A 202 -7.79 -10.94 8.15
CA VAL A 202 -6.66 -10.61 9.02
C VAL A 202 -6.91 -9.29 9.75
N LYS A 203 -6.70 -9.32 11.07
CA LYS A 203 -6.54 -8.10 11.87
C LYS A 203 -5.07 -7.74 11.95
N THR A 204 -4.73 -6.54 11.53
CA THR A 204 -3.35 -6.08 11.49
C THR A 204 -3.27 -4.57 11.72
N ARG A 205 -2.07 -4.08 12.00
CA ARG A 205 -1.85 -2.71 12.43
C ARG A 205 -1.46 -1.81 11.26
N VAL A 206 -2.00 -0.59 11.22
CA VAL A 206 -1.59 0.45 10.26
C VAL A 206 -0.22 1.01 10.65
N VAL A 207 0.81 0.70 9.87
CA VAL A 207 2.19 1.14 10.15
C VAL A 207 2.65 2.28 9.27
N ARG A 208 2.00 2.50 8.12
CA ARG A 208 2.28 3.63 7.24
C ARG A 208 1.05 4.02 6.45
N ARG A 209 0.93 5.32 6.17
CA ARG A 209 -0.06 5.92 5.27
C ARG A 209 0.64 6.85 4.31
N GLN A 210 0.35 6.71 3.02
CA GLN A 210 0.62 7.73 2.01
C GLN A 210 -0.70 8.33 1.58
N TYR A 211 -0.91 9.60 1.93
CA TYR A 211 -2.14 10.32 1.63
C TYR A 211 -1.97 11.22 0.42
N ASN A 212 -2.82 11.05 -0.58
CA ASN A 212 -2.86 11.94 -1.74
C ASN A 212 -3.88 13.07 -1.49
N LEU A 213 -3.37 14.30 -1.40
CA LEU A 213 -4.18 15.49 -1.10
C LEU A 213 -5.17 15.86 -2.22
N GLN A 214 -4.84 15.56 -3.47
CA GLN A 214 -5.70 15.87 -4.63
C GLN A 214 -6.69 14.74 -4.91
N GLU A 215 -6.26 13.50 -4.70
CA GLU A 215 -7.06 12.29 -4.94
C GLU A 215 -7.10 11.43 -3.67
N PRO A 216 -7.88 11.79 -2.63
CA PRO A 216 -7.94 11.06 -1.37
C PRO A 216 -8.25 9.55 -1.51
N TRP A 217 -8.93 9.16 -2.59
CA TRP A 217 -9.22 7.78 -2.97
C TRP A 217 -8.02 6.98 -3.51
N LYS A 218 -6.83 7.59 -3.64
CA LYS A 218 -5.55 6.93 -3.95
C LYS A 218 -4.65 6.81 -2.72
N THR A 219 -5.25 6.64 -1.55
CA THR A 219 -4.48 6.43 -0.33
C THR A 219 -3.89 5.02 -0.32
N VAL A 220 -2.58 4.92 -0.07
CA VAL A 220 -1.87 3.64 0.06
C VAL A 220 -1.54 3.42 1.52
N LEU A 221 -1.85 2.23 2.02
CA LEU A 221 -1.66 1.82 3.41
C LEU A 221 -0.67 0.65 3.48
N GLU A 222 0.27 0.75 4.41
CA GLU A 222 1.09 -0.39 4.85
C GLU A 222 0.50 -0.90 6.14
N LEU A 223 0.12 -2.17 6.14
CA LEU A 223 -0.27 -2.87 7.34
C LEU A 223 0.77 -3.94 7.65
N SER A 224 1.16 -4.07 8.91
CA SER A 224 2.20 -5.01 9.28
C SER A 224 2.00 -5.49 10.71
N THR A 225 2.35 -6.75 10.95
CA THR A 225 2.40 -7.31 12.30
C THR A 225 3.61 -6.79 13.09
N THR A 226 4.63 -6.27 12.41
CA THR A 226 5.79 -5.60 13.01
C THR A 226 5.74 -4.11 12.70
N LEU A 227 5.79 -3.27 13.73
CA LEU A 227 6.02 -1.85 13.57
C LEU A 227 7.34 -1.62 12.82
N ARG A 228 7.28 -0.77 11.80
CA ARG A 228 8.46 -0.37 11.04
C ARG A 228 9.01 0.92 11.64
N GLU A 229 10.29 0.90 12.00
CA GLU A 229 10.95 2.07 12.57
C GLU A 229 11.46 3.02 11.48
N LEU A 230 11.58 4.31 11.79
CA LEU A 230 12.14 5.35 10.92
C LEU A 230 13.64 5.07 10.63
N GLY A 231 13.93 4.11 9.77
CA GLY A 231 15.28 3.62 9.49
C GLY A 231 15.31 2.22 8.86
N ASP A 232 14.21 1.46 8.92
CA ASP A 232 14.13 0.15 8.30
C ASP A 232 14.00 0.29 6.76
N SER A 233 15.12 0.06 6.06
CA SER A 233 15.35 0.23 4.62
C SER A 233 14.09 0.04 3.77
N SER A 234 13.64 1.13 3.14
CA SER A 234 12.36 1.31 2.43
C SER A 234 12.18 0.48 1.15
N ALA A 235 13.22 -0.20 0.67
CA ALA A 235 13.28 -0.72 -0.70
C ALA A 235 12.17 -1.71 -1.10
N GLN A 236 11.67 -2.56 -0.20
CA GLN A 236 10.55 -3.46 -0.52
C GLN A 236 9.20 -2.72 -0.53
N TRP A 237 9.01 -1.72 0.34
CA TRP A 237 7.82 -0.87 0.30
C TRP A 237 7.86 0.04 -0.92
N ASP A 238 8.97 0.72 -1.18
CA ASP A 238 9.07 1.60 -2.33
C ASP A 238 8.79 0.79 -3.60
N LYS A 239 9.27 -0.46 -3.68
CA LYS A 239 8.89 -1.38 -4.75
C LYS A 239 7.42 -1.79 -4.72
N ALA A 240 6.83 -2.17 -3.59
CA ALA A 240 5.43 -2.59 -3.53
C ALA A 240 4.48 -1.42 -3.78
N ALA A 241 4.75 -0.25 -3.21
CA ALA A 241 4.03 0.99 -3.45
C ALA A 241 4.25 1.51 -4.87
N ASP A 242 5.46 1.45 -5.42
CA ASP A 242 5.70 1.75 -6.84
C ASP A 242 5.07 0.69 -7.71
N VAL A 243 5.07 -0.59 -7.34
CA VAL A 243 4.37 -1.66 -8.05
C VAL A 243 2.88 -1.49 -7.91
N LEU A 244 2.31 -0.93 -6.85
CA LEU A 244 0.87 -0.70 -6.74
C LEU A 244 0.47 0.61 -7.42
N ALA A 245 1.32 1.64 -7.35
CA ALA A 245 1.18 2.88 -8.10
C ALA A 245 1.50 2.71 -9.61
N SER A 246 2.29 1.70 -9.97
CA SER A 246 2.55 1.26 -11.35
C SER A 246 1.69 0.07 -11.76
N THR A 247 1.09 -0.64 -10.81
CA THR A 247 -0.06 -1.49 -11.04
C THR A 247 -1.20 -0.54 -11.35
N ASP A 248 -1.32 0.67 -10.81
CA ASP A 248 -2.17 1.74 -11.39
C ASP A 248 -1.80 2.08 -12.88
N VAL A 249 -0.60 1.72 -13.34
CA VAL A 249 -0.12 1.83 -14.76
C VAL A 249 -0.36 0.52 -15.55
N ILE A 250 -0.58 -0.62 -14.88
CA ILE A 250 -1.02 -1.91 -15.46
C ILE A 250 -2.56 -2.07 -15.38
N ASP A 251 -3.19 -1.40 -14.43
CA ASP A 251 -4.61 -1.13 -14.22
C ASP A 251 -5.05 -0.04 -15.20
N ARG A 252 -4.10 0.63 -15.86
CA ARG A 252 -4.34 1.32 -17.12
C ARG A 252 -4.75 0.38 -18.26
N GLN A 253 -4.79 -0.94 -18.08
CA GLN A 253 -5.35 -1.91 -19.03
C GLN A 253 -6.78 -2.34 -18.63
N GLU A 254 -7.08 -2.51 -17.34
CA GLU A 254 -8.43 -2.89 -16.84
C GLU A 254 -9.31 -1.66 -16.49
N VAL A 255 -8.76 -0.58 -15.94
CA VAL A 255 -9.38 0.76 -15.92
C VAL A 255 -9.32 1.43 -17.30
N LYS A 256 -8.60 0.88 -18.30
CA LYS A 256 -8.82 1.29 -19.70
C LYS A 256 -10.19 0.87 -20.23
N ASP A 257 -10.89 -0.03 -19.54
CA ASP A 257 -12.29 -0.32 -19.82
C ASP A 257 -13.24 0.58 -19.02
N MET A 258 -12.70 1.36 -18.07
CA MET A 258 -13.31 2.58 -17.56
C MET A 258 -12.53 3.81 -18.03
N VAL A 259 -12.52 4.07 -19.33
CA VAL A 259 -12.22 5.44 -19.80
C VAL A 259 -13.31 6.34 -19.20
N PRO A 260 -13.03 7.23 -18.22
CA PRO A 260 -14.10 8.01 -17.58
C PRO A 260 -14.72 9.02 -18.55
N PHE A 261 -14.19 9.11 -19.77
CA PHE A 261 -14.50 10.13 -20.76
C PHE A 261 -14.59 9.60 -22.20
N ASN A 262 -14.73 8.27 -22.41
CA ASN A 262 -15.19 7.79 -23.72
C ASN A 262 -16.72 7.88 -23.73
N HIS A 263 -17.24 8.89 -24.45
CA HIS A 263 -18.69 9.04 -24.59
C HIS A 263 -19.28 7.94 -25.46
N LEU A 264 -18.50 7.35 -26.37
CA LEU A 264 -18.96 6.26 -27.23
C LEU A 264 -19.03 4.95 -26.46
N ARG A 265 -20.21 4.34 -26.44
CA ARG A 265 -20.43 3.02 -25.84
C ARG A 265 -20.04 1.93 -26.84
N ASN A 266 -19.33 0.91 -26.37
CA ASN A 266 -18.94 -0.24 -27.18
C ASN A 266 -18.20 0.16 -28.48
N SER A 267 -17.27 1.13 -28.39
CA SER A 267 -16.52 1.62 -29.57
C SER A 267 -15.49 0.61 -30.11
N ARG A 268 -15.27 -0.50 -29.42
CA ARG A 268 -14.32 -1.56 -29.75
C ARG A 268 -14.99 -2.85 -30.26
N ALA A 269 -16.32 -2.85 -30.44
CA ALA A 269 -17.11 -4.01 -30.84
C ALA A 269 -17.04 -5.24 -29.90
N ASP A 270 -16.40 -5.14 -28.73
CA ASP A 270 -16.26 -6.23 -27.74
C ASP A 270 -17.62 -6.76 -27.23
N SER A 271 -18.67 -5.94 -27.27
CA SER A 271 -20.05 -6.32 -26.93
C SER A 271 -20.94 -6.48 -28.18
N GLY A 272 -20.37 -6.85 -29.32
CA GLY A 272 -21.12 -7.02 -30.56
C GLY A 272 -21.59 -5.68 -31.14
N MET A 273 -22.84 -5.63 -31.61
CA MET A 273 -23.50 -4.41 -32.12
C MET A 273 -24.28 -3.62 -31.06
N ASN A 274 -24.13 -3.98 -29.78
CA ASN A 274 -24.85 -3.30 -28.70
C ASN A 274 -24.53 -1.80 -28.69
N TYR A 275 -25.55 -1.00 -28.43
CA TYR A 275 -25.51 0.48 -28.38
C TYR A 275 -25.30 1.20 -29.72
N TRP A 276 -25.28 0.49 -30.84
CA TRP A 276 -25.18 1.07 -32.18
C TRP A 276 -26.42 0.78 -33.02
N THR A 277 -26.85 1.77 -33.81
CA THR A 277 -27.79 1.56 -34.91
C THR A 277 -26.98 1.10 -36.12
N ASN A 278 -27.08 -0.18 -36.44
CA ASN A 278 -26.32 -0.83 -37.50
C ASN A 278 -27.15 -0.99 -38.79
N SER A 279 -26.56 -0.58 -39.91
CA SER A 279 -27.01 -0.86 -41.28
C SER A 279 -25.85 -1.48 -42.07
N GLY A 280 -25.72 -2.81 -42.05
CA GLY A 280 -24.83 -3.56 -42.93
C GLY A 280 -23.37 -3.76 -42.47
N PHE A 281 -23.03 -3.39 -41.23
CA PHE A 281 -21.75 -3.74 -40.58
C PHE A 281 -21.84 -5.11 -39.88
N GLU A 282 -20.70 -5.75 -39.71
CA GLU A 282 -20.47 -6.98 -38.96
C GLU A 282 -19.35 -6.79 -37.91
N VAL A 283 -19.22 -7.74 -37.00
CA VAL A 283 -18.14 -7.73 -35.99
C VAL A 283 -17.04 -8.68 -36.45
N ASP A 284 -15.83 -8.16 -36.51
CA ASP A 284 -14.61 -8.91 -36.76
C ASP A 284 -13.89 -9.16 -35.43
N ALA A 285 -13.79 -10.42 -35.02
CA ALA A 285 -13.18 -10.82 -33.75
C ALA A 285 -11.67 -11.12 -33.86
N GLU A 286 -11.07 -10.98 -35.05
CA GLU A 286 -9.66 -11.30 -35.28
C GLU A 286 -8.81 -10.04 -35.42
N ASN A 287 -9.37 -8.97 -35.99
CA ASN A 287 -8.62 -7.75 -36.35
C ASN A 287 -8.89 -6.55 -35.43
N GLY A 288 -9.16 -6.79 -34.14
CA GLY A 288 -9.28 -5.73 -33.12
C GLY A 288 -7.92 -5.11 -32.77
N VAL A 289 -7.81 -3.78 -32.75
CA VAL A 289 -6.55 -3.09 -32.39
C VAL A 289 -6.50 -2.66 -30.93
N SER A 290 -7.54 -1.97 -30.46
CA SER A 290 -7.64 -1.49 -29.08
C SER A 290 -8.51 -2.38 -28.17
N GLY A 291 -9.12 -3.43 -28.73
CA GLY A 291 -10.00 -4.40 -28.06
C GLY A 291 -9.89 -5.77 -28.74
N THR A 292 -10.74 -6.70 -28.35
CA THR A 292 -10.77 -8.07 -28.89
C THR A 292 -11.52 -8.17 -30.23
N ALA A 293 -12.20 -7.10 -30.65
CA ALA A 293 -12.93 -7.05 -31.90
C ALA A 293 -12.82 -5.69 -32.61
N SER A 294 -13.39 -5.59 -33.82
CA SER A 294 -13.58 -4.35 -34.58
C SER A 294 -14.88 -4.40 -35.40
N PHE A 295 -15.33 -3.24 -35.88
CA PHE A 295 -16.45 -3.16 -36.81
C PHE A 295 -15.93 -3.27 -38.25
N LYS A 296 -16.49 -4.20 -39.02
CA LYS A 296 -16.17 -4.43 -40.43
C LYS A 296 -17.40 -4.19 -41.29
N ALA A 297 -17.19 -3.67 -42.50
CA ALA A 297 -18.22 -3.62 -43.52
C ALA A 297 -17.60 -3.89 -44.88
N GLU A 298 -18.20 -4.82 -45.63
CA GLU A 298 -17.84 -5.04 -47.03
C GLU A 298 -18.60 -4.06 -47.93
N GLY A 299 -17.87 -3.32 -48.77
CA GLY A 299 -18.46 -2.36 -49.69
C GLY A 299 -19.33 -3.04 -50.74
N VAL A 300 -20.51 -2.47 -51.03
CA VAL A 300 -21.39 -2.96 -52.09
C VAL A 300 -21.83 -1.79 -52.96
N LEU A 301 -21.70 -1.93 -54.29
CA LEU A 301 -22.06 -0.89 -55.25
C LEU A 301 -23.54 -0.52 -55.11
N GLY A 302 -23.83 0.78 -54.97
CA GLY A 302 -25.20 1.31 -54.89
C GLY A 302 -25.89 1.13 -53.53
N MET A 303 -25.21 0.61 -52.50
CA MET A 303 -25.74 0.50 -51.15
C MET A 303 -24.99 1.41 -50.17
N THR A 304 -25.72 2.04 -49.26
CA THR A 304 -25.15 2.78 -48.12
C THR A 304 -25.16 1.89 -46.90
N LYS A 305 -24.00 1.73 -46.27
CA LYS A 305 -23.87 1.07 -44.97
C LYS A 305 -23.51 2.13 -43.93
N SER A 306 -24.10 2.04 -42.75
CA SER A 306 -23.87 3.00 -41.68
C SER A 306 -23.89 2.34 -40.31
N LEU A 307 -23.14 2.94 -39.39
CA LEU A 307 -23.12 2.58 -37.98
C LEU A 307 -23.18 3.89 -37.19
N ALA A 308 -24.25 4.09 -36.42
CA ALA A 308 -24.51 5.37 -35.75
C ALA A 308 -24.81 5.20 -34.26
N GLN A 309 -24.38 6.18 -33.46
CA GLN A 309 -24.67 6.25 -32.03
C GLN A 309 -24.81 7.72 -31.60
N THR A 310 -25.82 8.01 -30.78
CA THR A 310 -26.01 9.31 -30.14
C THR A 310 -25.47 9.27 -28.72
N VAL A 311 -24.67 10.26 -28.35
CA VAL A 311 -24.07 10.37 -27.01
C VAL A 311 -24.30 11.76 -26.43
N TYR A 312 -24.55 11.84 -25.12
CA TYR A 312 -24.80 13.09 -24.40
C TYR A 312 -23.63 13.39 -23.46
N PRO A 313 -22.68 14.24 -23.86
CA PRO A 313 -21.52 14.52 -23.03
C PRO A 313 -21.82 15.57 -21.95
N ALA A 314 -21.30 15.39 -20.73
CA ALA A 314 -21.47 16.37 -19.65
C ALA A 314 -20.40 17.49 -19.72
N SER A 315 -20.87 18.74 -19.73
CA SER A 315 -20.16 19.96 -19.30
C SER A 315 -18.69 20.11 -19.74
N ARG A 316 -18.41 20.11 -21.06
CA ARG A 316 -17.08 20.46 -21.60
C ARG A 316 -17.19 21.36 -22.82
N ARG A 317 -16.17 22.20 -23.02
CA ARG A 317 -16.09 23.15 -24.16
C ARG A 317 -15.34 22.59 -25.37
N SER A 318 -14.76 21.40 -25.27
CA SER A 318 -13.94 20.79 -26.34
C SER A 318 -14.00 19.26 -26.28
N TYR A 319 -14.11 18.62 -27.44
CA TYR A 319 -14.12 17.17 -27.61
C TYR A 319 -13.11 16.74 -28.66
N THR A 320 -12.51 15.57 -28.46
CA THR A 320 -11.63 14.93 -29.44
C THR A 320 -12.27 13.63 -29.90
N PHE A 321 -12.44 13.50 -31.20
CA PHE A 321 -12.82 12.24 -31.84
C PHE A 321 -11.56 11.58 -32.41
N SER A 322 -11.39 10.29 -32.16
CA SER A 322 -10.27 9.50 -32.68
C SER A 322 -10.76 8.14 -33.14
N ALA A 323 -10.34 7.72 -34.33
CA ALA A 323 -10.62 6.40 -34.87
C ALA A 323 -9.37 5.86 -35.60
N GLN A 324 -9.19 4.55 -35.55
CA GLN A 324 -8.23 3.83 -36.37
C GLN A 324 -9.00 3.02 -37.41
N ILE A 325 -8.63 3.16 -38.68
CA ILE A 325 -9.32 2.54 -39.80
C ILE A 325 -8.30 1.74 -40.61
N ALA A 326 -8.74 0.57 -41.06
CA ALA A 326 -8.05 -0.25 -42.05
C ALA A 326 -8.99 -0.51 -43.22
N SER A 327 -8.43 -0.68 -44.40
CA SER A 327 -9.19 -1.02 -45.62
C SER A 327 -8.38 -2.02 -46.44
N GLU A 328 -9.06 -3.00 -47.03
CA GLU A 328 -8.50 -3.97 -47.96
C GLU A 328 -9.28 -3.87 -49.28
N ASP A 329 -8.58 -3.74 -50.40
CA ASP A 329 -9.13 -3.68 -51.77
C ASP A 329 -10.28 -2.65 -51.99
N LEU A 330 -10.29 -1.56 -51.22
CA LEU A 330 -11.34 -0.54 -51.32
C LEU A 330 -11.23 0.26 -52.63
N GLN A 331 -12.27 0.20 -53.46
CA GLN A 331 -12.41 0.99 -54.68
C GLN A 331 -13.67 1.86 -54.63
N LYS A 332 -13.49 3.20 -54.62
CA LYS A 332 -14.59 4.16 -54.68
C LYS A 332 -15.21 4.18 -56.08
N GLY A 333 -16.54 4.08 -56.15
CA GLY A 333 -17.30 4.47 -57.35
C GLY A 333 -17.27 6.00 -57.57
N PRO A 334 -17.75 6.51 -58.71
CA PRO A 334 -17.68 7.94 -59.07
C PRO A 334 -18.27 8.93 -58.05
N SER A 335 -19.10 8.46 -57.11
CA SER A 335 -19.71 9.27 -56.04
C SER A 335 -19.70 8.56 -54.68
N GLY A 336 -18.80 7.58 -54.49
CA GLY A 336 -18.67 6.86 -53.23
C GLY A 336 -17.96 7.69 -52.17
N GLN A 337 -18.47 7.69 -50.93
CA GLN A 337 -17.83 8.31 -49.78
C GLN A 337 -17.57 7.25 -48.70
N VAL A 338 -16.40 7.33 -48.08
CA VAL A 338 -16.01 6.47 -46.95
C VAL A 338 -15.43 7.39 -45.92
N GLY A 339 -16.13 7.56 -44.81
CA GLY A 339 -15.71 8.50 -43.80
C GLY A 339 -16.53 8.40 -42.52
N ILE A 340 -16.21 9.27 -41.58
CA ILE A 340 -16.93 9.40 -40.33
C ILE A 340 -17.65 10.75 -40.34
N GLU A 341 -18.97 10.69 -40.24
CA GLU A 341 -19.80 11.87 -40.07
C GLU A 341 -20.07 12.09 -38.58
N VAL A 342 -19.79 13.30 -38.09
CA VAL A 342 -20.08 13.72 -36.73
C VAL A 342 -21.04 14.91 -36.78
N THR A 343 -22.21 14.74 -36.20
CA THR A 343 -23.21 15.82 -36.06
C THR A 343 -23.31 16.24 -34.61
N PHE A 344 -23.08 17.52 -34.36
CA PHE A 344 -23.20 18.18 -33.07
C PHE A 344 -24.56 18.88 -33.00
N GLU A 345 -25.29 18.69 -31.91
CA GLU A 345 -26.52 19.43 -31.58
C GLU A 345 -26.25 20.26 -30.33
N TYR A 346 -26.47 21.58 -30.41
CA TYR A 346 -26.26 22.52 -29.30
C TYR A 346 -27.53 22.66 -28.46
N GLU A 347 -27.40 23.17 -27.23
CA GLU A 347 -28.55 23.36 -26.32
C GLU A 347 -29.62 24.31 -26.87
N ASP A 348 -29.28 25.18 -27.82
CA ASP A 348 -30.21 26.07 -28.51
C ASP A 348 -30.95 25.40 -29.69
N GLY A 349 -30.70 24.11 -29.94
CA GLY A 349 -31.29 23.32 -31.02
C GLY A 349 -30.61 23.49 -32.38
N THR A 350 -29.54 24.27 -32.48
CA THR A 350 -28.75 24.37 -33.71
C THR A 350 -27.87 23.14 -33.90
N THR A 351 -27.52 22.82 -35.17
CA THR A 351 -26.67 21.68 -35.49
C THR A 351 -25.46 22.06 -36.35
N GLU A 352 -24.33 21.39 -36.12
CA GLU A 352 -23.12 21.45 -36.94
C GLU A 352 -22.74 20.03 -37.37
N THR A 353 -22.55 19.80 -38.67
CA THR A 353 -22.07 18.50 -39.19
C THR A 353 -20.65 18.64 -39.73
N ARG A 354 -19.79 17.70 -39.34
CA ARG A 354 -18.42 17.55 -39.87
C ARG A 354 -18.24 16.16 -40.44
N PHE A 355 -17.78 16.09 -41.68
CA PHE A 355 -17.40 14.83 -42.32
C PHE A 355 -15.88 14.71 -42.35
N ILE A 356 -15.37 13.60 -41.85
CA ILE A 356 -13.96 13.21 -41.90
C ILE A 356 -13.82 12.16 -43.00
N ASP A 357 -13.31 12.56 -44.16
CA ASP A 357 -13.03 11.62 -45.26
C ASP A 357 -11.86 10.71 -44.87
N LEU A 358 -12.03 9.41 -45.08
CA LEU A 358 -11.08 8.38 -44.65
C LEU A 358 -10.40 7.66 -45.80
N PHE A 359 -10.73 8.02 -47.03
CA PHE A 359 -10.15 7.42 -48.23
C PHE A 359 -10.03 8.43 -49.36
#